data_AF-A0A6L6EFC6-F1
#
_entry.id   AF-A0A6L6EFC6-F1
#
_cell.length_a   1.000
_cell.length_b   1.000
_cell.length_c   1.000
_cell.angle_alpha   90.00
_cell.angle_beta   90.00
_cell.angle_gamma   90.00
#
_symmetry.space_group_name_H-M   'P 1'
#
loop_
_entity.id
_entity.type
_entity.pdbx_description
1 polymer ?
#
loop_
_entity_poly.entity_id
_entity_poly.type
_entity_poly.pdbx_seq_one_letter_code
_entity_poly.pdbx_strand_id
1 'polypeptide(L)'
;MPSSVPTLYRRGDSGTAILEFRDRLNGLGHLSDDAGGDVFDEGLDLAVRHFQQQRGLLVDGIVGPHTVRALDEAHWALGDRLLSFQVSHLLRGDDIAQLQQRLTGMGFDPGRIDGIFGHQTFDAVCDFQRNVGLTPDGTCGPATLAALHRLSRSVTGGAPAALRENEALLRQGSTPAGRIIVVDAGHGGPDAGCTSDLLEWSEANIAFDIATRVEGRLTALGATAFL
;
A
#
# COMPACT_ATOMS: atom_id res chain seq x y z
N MET A 1 13.50 -30.58 19.07
CA MET A 1 12.25 -30.53 18.29
C MET A 1 12.18 -29.14 17.67
N PRO A 2 12.18 -28.96 16.35
CA PRO A 2 12.01 -27.63 15.78
C PRO A 2 10.59 -27.17 16.12
N SER A 3 10.48 -26.10 16.90
CA SER A 3 9.22 -25.43 17.16
C SER A 3 8.70 -24.90 15.83
N SER A 4 7.60 -25.46 15.34
CA SER A 4 6.85 -24.92 14.21
C SER A 4 6.42 -23.51 14.56
N VAL A 5 7.12 -22.51 14.00
CA VAL A 5 6.69 -21.11 14.05
C VAL A 5 5.26 -21.05 13.51
N PRO A 6 4.28 -20.59 14.30
CA PRO A 6 2.91 -20.46 13.82
C PRO A 6 2.92 -19.52 12.60
N THR A 7 2.28 -19.96 11.52
CA THR A 7 2.22 -19.22 10.25
C THR A 7 1.14 -18.15 10.23
N LEU A 8 0.33 -18.08 11.29
CA LEU A 8 -0.75 -17.13 11.51
C LEU A 8 -0.71 -16.69 12.97
N TYR A 9 -0.79 -15.39 13.22
CA TYR A 9 -0.91 -14.81 14.56
C TYR A 9 -2.22 -14.05 14.71
N ARG A 10 -2.86 -14.16 15.87
CA ARG A 10 -4.15 -13.54 16.21
C ARG A 10 -4.22 -13.19 17.69
N ARG A 11 -5.27 -12.45 18.06
CA ARG A 11 -5.53 -12.05 19.44
C ARG A 11 -5.45 -13.23 20.43
N GLY A 12 -4.65 -13.06 21.48
CA GLY A 12 -4.37 -14.06 22.51
C GLY A 12 -3.11 -14.89 22.29
N ASP A 13 -2.50 -14.85 21.10
CA ASP A 13 -1.20 -15.47 20.88
C ASP A 13 -0.10 -14.69 21.64
N SER A 14 0.99 -15.37 21.98
CA SER A 14 2.16 -14.74 22.60
C SER A 14 3.48 -15.24 22.02
N GLY A 15 4.51 -14.38 22.06
CA GLY A 15 5.86 -14.72 21.62
C GLY A 15 6.64 -13.57 20.98
N THR A 16 7.89 -13.84 20.62
CA THR A 16 8.82 -12.82 20.11
C THR A 16 8.39 -12.20 18.78
N ALA A 17 7.69 -12.96 17.92
CA ALA A 17 7.18 -12.44 16.66
C ALA A 17 6.16 -11.30 16.85
N ILE A 18 5.40 -11.33 17.95
CA ILE A 18 4.42 -10.28 18.27
C ILE A 18 5.11 -8.96 18.61
N LEU A 19 6.25 -9.02 19.30
CA LEU A 19 7.10 -7.85 19.53
C LEU A 19 7.57 -7.25 18.21
N GLU A 20 8.01 -8.08 17.26
CA GLU A 20 8.43 -7.60 15.93
C GLU A 20 7.27 -6.93 15.17
N PHE A 21 6.06 -7.50 15.20
CA PHE A 21 4.91 -6.89 14.55
C PHE A 21 4.52 -5.57 15.22
N ARG A 22 4.58 -5.51 16.55
CA ARG A 22 4.32 -4.31 17.32
C ARG A 22 5.33 -3.21 16.97
N ASP A 23 6.63 -3.51 16.99
CA ASP A 23 7.68 -2.57 16.62
C ASP A 23 7.47 -2.02 15.20
N ARG A 24 7.13 -2.88 14.24
CA ARG A 24 6.86 -2.48 12.86
C ARG A 24 5.63 -1.59 12.76
N LEU A 25 4.51 -1.97 13.38
CA LEU A 25 3.27 -1.19 13.35
C LEU A 25 3.41 0.13 14.11
N ASN A 26 4.20 0.16 15.19
CA ASN A 26 4.54 1.39 15.91
C ASN A 26 5.40 2.32 15.02
N GLY A 27 6.43 1.78 14.36
CA GLY A 27 7.23 2.54 13.38
C GLY A 27 6.41 3.09 12.20
N LEU A 28 5.29 2.45 11.86
CA LEU A 28 4.33 2.89 10.85
C LEU A 28 3.25 3.85 11.40
N GLY A 29 3.23 4.11 12.70
CA GLY A 29 2.26 5.00 13.36
C GLY A 29 0.86 4.39 13.56
N HIS A 30 0.72 3.06 13.49
CA HIS A 30 -0.54 2.36 13.71
C HIS A 30 -0.80 1.96 15.16
N LEU A 31 0.21 2.08 16.03
CA LEU A 31 0.10 1.82 17.45
C LEU A 31 0.35 3.10 18.23
N SER A 32 -0.57 3.43 19.14
CA SER A 32 -0.48 4.63 19.98
C SER A 32 -0.04 4.34 21.42
N ASP A 33 0.06 3.06 21.81
CA ASP A 33 0.34 2.66 23.19
C ASP A 33 1.28 1.44 23.25
N ASP A 34 2.45 1.61 23.86
CA ASP A 34 3.52 0.60 23.99
C ASP A 34 3.23 -0.46 25.08
N ALA A 35 2.04 -0.42 25.69
CA ALA A 35 1.72 -1.17 26.91
C ALA A 35 1.51 -2.69 26.74
N GLY A 36 1.43 -3.20 25.50
CA GLY A 36 1.28 -4.64 25.25
C GLY A 36 2.66 -5.27 25.06
N GLY A 37 3.05 -6.14 25.98
CA GLY A 37 4.31 -6.89 25.90
C GLY A 37 4.33 -7.88 24.73
N ASP A 38 4.66 -9.13 25.03
CA ASP A 38 4.78 -10.20 24.02
C ASP A 38 3.43 -10.84 23.64
N VAL A 39 2.30 -10.25 24.04
CA VAL A 39 0.95 -10.77 23.83
C VAL A 39 0.23 -9.98 22.76
N PHE A 40 -0.46 -10.70 21.86
CA PHE A 40 -1.32 -10.11 20.84
C PHE A 40 -2.62 -9.63 21.50
N ASP A 41 -2.60 -8.40 22.00
CA ASP A 41 -3.69 -7.75 22.71
C ASP A 41 -4.72 -7.11 21.77
N GLU A 42 -5.75 -6.48 22.35
CA GLU A 42 -6.78 -5.76 21.61
C GLU A 42 -6.22 -4.54 20.86
N GLY A 43 -5.24 -3.85 21.44
CA GLY A 43 -4.56 -2.73 20.78
C GLY A 43 -3.82 -3.16 19.51
N LEU A 44 -3.09 -4.27 19.57
CA LEU A 44 -2.41 -4.83 18.40
C LEU A 44 -3.40 -5.35 17.34
N ASP A 45 -4.51 -5.99 17.73
CA ASP A 45 -5.57 -6.41 16.80
C ASP A 45 -6.15 -5.23 16.02
N LEU A 46 -6.48 -4.14 16.72
CA LEU A 46 -6.99 -2.93 16.08
C LEU A 46 -5.95 -2.30 15.14
N ALA A 47 -4.68 -2.25 15.54
CA ALA A 47 -3.59 -1.75 14.70
C ALA A 47 -3.40 -2.60 13.44
N VAL A 48 -3.47 -3.93 13.55
CA VAL A 48 -3.39 -4.85 12.40
C VAL A 48 -4.56 -4.63 11.46
N ARG A 49 -5.79 -4.49 11.97
CA ARG A 49 -6.98 -4.21 11.15
C ARG A 49 -6.85 -2.88 10.41
N HIS A 50 -6.39 -1.83 11.10
CA HIS A 50 -6.18 -0.53 10.47
C HIS A 50 -5.11 -0.60 9.37
N PHE A 51 -4.00 -1.30 9.62
CA PHE A 51 -2.96 -1.52 8.62
C PHE A 51 -3.48 -2.34 7.42
N GLN A 52 -4.22 -3.43 7.67
CA GLN A 52 -4.84 -4.25 6.63
C GLN A 52 -5.79 -3.39 5.77
N GLN A 53 -6.62 -2.56 6.39
CA GLN A 53 -7.53 -1.65 5.70
C GLN A 53 -6.76 -0.65 4.83
N GLN A 54 -5.72 -0.01 5.37
CA GLN A 54 -4.90 0.95 4.63
C GLN A 54 -4.17 0.31 3.44
N ARG A 55 -3.77 -0.95 3.55
CA ARG A 55 -3.08 -1.71 2.50
C ARG A 55 -4.03 -2.45 1.54
N GLY A 56 -5.35 -2.36 1.74
CA GLY A 56 -6.34 -3.07 0.92
C GLY A 56 -6.27 -4.59 1.05
N LEU A 57 -5.84 -5.09 2.21
CA LEU A 57 -5.85 -6.52 2.55
C LEU A 57 -7.21 -6.91 3.14
N LEU A 58 -7.44 -8.22 3.29
CA LEU A 58 -8.57 -8.72 4.08
C LEU A 58 -8.43 -8.22 5.53
N VAL A 59 -9.44 -7.52 6.04
CA VAL A 59 -9.44 -6.88 7.37
C VAL A 59 -9.95 -7.86 8.43
N ASP A 60 -9.20 -8.94 8.67
CA ASP A 60 -9.56 -10.01 9.60
C ASP A 60 -8.88 -9.90 10.98
N GLY A 61 -7.90 -9.00 11.14
CA GLY A 61 -7.08 -8.85 12.34
C GLY A 61 -6.00 -9.93 12.50
N ILE A 62 -5.80 -10.77 11.48
CA ILE A 62 -4.86 -11.88 11.51
C ILE A 62 -3.56 -11.49 10.79
N VAL A 63 -2.43 -11.73 11.45
CA VAL A 63 -1.11 -11.57 10.82
C VAL A 63 -0.71 -12.90 10.16
N GLY A 64 -1.11 -13.04 8.91
CA GLY A 64 -0.70 -14.14 8.02
C GLY A 64 0.36 -13.72 7.00
N PRO A 65 0.75 -14.60 6.06
CA PRO A 65 1.84 -14.33 5.10
C PRO A 65 1.65 -13.06 4.25
N HIS A 66 0.41 -12.74 3.88
CA HIS A 66 0.11 -11.52 3.12
C HIS A 66 0.32 -10.25 3.95
N THR A 67 -0.10 -10.26 5.22
CA THR A 67 0.08 -9.16 6.16
C THR A 67 1.55 -8.98 6.52
N VAL A 68 2.28 -10.07 6.76
CA VAL A 68 3.73 -10.03 7.03
C VAL A 68 4.47 -9.40 5.86
N ARG A 69 4.21 -9.84 4.62
CA ARG A 69 4.84 -9.25 3.43
C ARG A 69 4.52 -7.76 3.30
N ALA A 70 3.27 -7.37 3.52
CA ALA A 70 2.90 -5.96 3.46
C ALA A 70 3.60 -5.14 4.55
N LEU A 71 3.75 -5.67 5.77
CA LEU A 71 4.51 -5.02 6.84
C LEU A 71 5.98 -4.87 6.48
N ASP A 72 6.59 -5.90 5.89
CA ASP A 72 7.97 -5.84 5.40
C ASP A 72 8.12 -4.77 4.32
N GLU A 73 7.22 -4.73 3.34
CA GLU A 73 7.24 -3.75 2.24
C GLU A 73 7.02 -2.32 2.75
N ALA A 74 6.17 -2.14 3.75
CA ALA A 74 5.85 -0.86 4.39
C ALA A 74 7.00 -0.31 5.25
N HIS A 75 7.79 -1.20 5.84
CA HIS A 75 8.84 -0.83 6.80
C HIS A 75 10.00 -0.08 6.13
N TRP A 76 10.30 -0.36 4.86
CA TRP A 76 11.45 0.22 4.18
C TRP A 76 11.20 1.68 3.78
N ALA A 77 12.00 2.60 4.32
CA ALA A 77 12.12 3.96 3.83
C ALA A 77 13.22 4.09 2.77
N LEU A 78 13.07 5.07 1.87
CA LEU A 78 14.08 5.31 0.84
C LEU A 78 15.40 5.77 1.46
N GLY A 79 16.38 4.86 1.46
CA GLY A 79 17.70 5.06 2.05
C GLY A 79 18.13 3.97 3.03
N ASP A 80 17.20 3.13 3.48
CA ASP A 80 17.47 2.07 4.45
C ASP A 80 18.28 0.91 3.87
N ARG A 81 18.20 0.73 2.54
CA ARG A 81 18.89 -0.33 1.82
C ARG A 81 19.31 0.12 0.42
N LEU A 82 20.30 -0.59 -0.13
CA LEU A 82 20.75 -0.40 -1.49
C LEU A 82 19.73 -1.01 -2.46
N LEU A 83 19.20 -0.19 -3.37
CA LEU A 83 18.23 -0.64 -4.36
C LEU A 83 18.94 -0.95 -5.67
N SER A 84 18.82 -2.18 -6.16
CA SER A 84 19.41 -2.59 -7.43
C SER A 84 18.50 -3.58 -8.15
N PHE A 85 18.66 -3.67 -9.47
CA PHE A 85 17.96 -4.63 -10.29
C PHE A 85 18.71 -5.95 -10.33
N GLN A 86 18.05 -7.01 -9.86
CA GLN A 86 18.53 -8.38 -9.98
C GLN A 86 17.44 -9.22 -10.62
N VAL A 87 17.70 -9.78 -11.81
CA VAL A 87 16.70 -10.54 -12.59
C VAL A 87 16.06 -11.67 -11.78
N SER A 88 16.84 -12.34 -10.94
CA SER A 88 16.39 -13.46 -10.11
C SER A 88 15.62 -13.02 -8.85
N HIS A 89 15.74 -11.76 -8.43
CA HIS A 89 15.14 -11.26 -7.20
C HIS A 89 14.85 -9.75 -7.29
N LEU A 90 13.64 -9.42 -7.75
CA LEU A 90 13.20 -8.03 -7.81
C LEU A 90 12.87 -7.55 -6.41
N LEU A 91 13.50 -6.45 -5.99
CA LEU A 91 13.18 -5.79 -4.75
C LEU A 91 11.78 -5.18 -4.82
N ARG A 92 11.09 -5.16 -3.67
CA ARG A 92 9.76 -4.57 -3.51
C ARG A 92 9.65 -3.81 -2.18
N GLY A 93 8.89 -2.72 -2.20
CA GLY A 93 8.65 -1.91 -1.00
C GLY A 93 8.25 -0.47 -1.29
N ASP A 94 7.82 0.22 -0.24
CA ASP A 94 7.43 1.64 -0.29
C ASP A 94 8.64 2.54 -0.61
N ASP A 95 9.84 2.16 -0.21
CA ASP A 95 11.10 2.81 -0.59
C ASP A 95 11.27 2.90 -2.11
N ILE A 96 10.94 1.84 -2.84
CA ILE A 96 11.01 1.80 -4.29
C ILE A 96 9.89 2.64 -4.90
N ALA A 97 8.67 2.59 -4.35
CA ALA A 97 7.59 3.45 -4.81
C ALA A 97 7.95 4.95 -4.65
N GLN A 98 8.59 5.32 -3.54
CA GLN A 98 9.13 6.66 -3.32
C GLN A 98 10.21 7.03 -4.34
N LEU A 99 11.12 6.11 -4.66
CA LEU A 99 12.13 6.32 -5.71
C LEU A 99 11.46 6.57 -7.07
N GLN A 100 10.50 5.71 -7.46
CA GLN A 100 9.76 5.83 -8.72
C GLN A 100 8.99 7.16 -8.79
N GLN A 101 8.36 7.60 -7.70
CA GLN A 101 7.70 8.91 -7.62
C GLN A 101 8.68 10.07 -7.82
N ARG A 102 9.84 10.03 -7.15
CA ARG A 102 10.86 11.08 -7.27
C ARG A 102 11.42 11.15 -8.70
N LEU A 103 11.77 10.01 -9.29
CA LEU A 103 12.26 9.92 -10.67
C LEU A 103 11.23 10.49 -11.65
N THR A 104 9.96 10.08 -11.51
CA THR A 104 8.84 10.60 -12.31
C THR A 104 8.70 12.11 -12.18
N GLY A 105 8.75 12.64 -10.96
CA GLY A 105 8.61 14.07 -10.69
C GLY A 105 9.72 14.93 -11.31
N MET A 106 10.91 14.35 -11.48
CA MET A 106 12.06 14.96 -12.18
C MET A 106 12.08 14.68 -13.69
N GLY A 107 11.08 13.99 -14.23
CA GLY A 107 10.93 13.75 -15.67
C GLY A 107 11.62 12.48 -16.20
N PHE A 108 12.12 11.61 -15.33
CA PHE A 108 12.58 10.28 -15.72
C PHE A 108 11.40 9.30 -15.78
N ASP A 109 11.54 8.22 -16.55
CA ASP A 109 10.48 7.23 -16.72
C ASP A 109 10.84 5.88 -16.06
N PRO A 110 10.50 5.68 -14.76
CA PRO A 110 10.73 4.41 -14.09
C PRO A 110 9.63 3.37 -14.34
N GLY A 111 8.65 3.66 -15.19
CA GLY A 111 7.45 2.85 -15.37
C GLY A 111 6.28 3.23 -14.46
N ARG A 112 5.45 2.24 -14.13
CA ARG A 112 4.36 2.38 -13.14
C ARG A 112 4.97 2.53 -11.75
N ILE A 113 4.36 3.37 -10.91
CA ILE A 113 4.70 3.47 -9.49
C ILE A 113 4.05 2.29 -8.78
N ASP A 114 4.70 1.13 -8.80
CA ASP A 114 4.20 -0.11 -8.23
C ASP A 114 5.07 -0.67 -7.11
N GLY A 115 6.12 0.05 -6.72
CA GLY A 115 7.03 -0.37 -5.68
C GLY A 115 7.91 -1.56 -6.07
N ILE A 116 7.98 -1.94 -7.35
CA ILE A 116 8.83 -3.04 -7.83
C ILE A 116 10.05 -2.46 -8.56
N PHE A 117 11.25 -2.84 -8.12
CA PHE A 117 12.48 -2.42 -8.80
C PHE A 117 12.71 -3.27 -10.06
N GLY A 118 12.02 -2.94 -11.14
CA GLY A 118 12.11 -3.61 -12.44
C GLY A 118 13.11 -2.96 -13.40
N HIS A 119 13.17 -3.48 -14.63
CA HIS A 119 14.05 -2.98 -15.69
C HIS A 119 13.81 -1.49 -16.02
N GLN A 120 12.56 -1.05 -16.07
CA GLN A 120 12.24 0.36 -16.33
C GLN A 120 12.74 1.27 -15.20
N THR A 121 12.61 0.84 -13.95
CA THR A 121 13.15 1.57 -12.80
C THR A 121 14.69 1.61 -12.85
N PHE A 122 15.34 0.50 -13.24
CA PHE A 122 16.78 0.45 -13.45
C PHE A 122 17.26 1.44 -14.53
N ASP A 123 16.60 1.46 -15.69
CA ASP A 123 16.93 2.38 -16.79
C ASP A 123 16.77 3.83 -16.35
N ALA A 124 15.68 4.15 -15.65
CA ALA A 124 15.44 5.49 -15.12
C ALA A 124 16.50 5.93 -14.09
N VAL A 125 16.99 5.01 -13.25
CA VAL A 125 18.11 5.29 -12.34
C VAL A 125 19.40 5.53 -13.12
N CYS A 126 19.69 4.71 -14.13
CA CYS A 126 20.85 4.92 -15.00
C CYS A 126 20.79 6.30 -15.69
N ASP A 127 19.64 6.65 -16.24
CA ASP A 127 19.41 7.93 -16.92
C ASP A 127 19.59 9.11 -15.95
N PHE A 128 19.01 9.00 -14.75
CA PHE A 128 19.20 9.97 -13.68
C PHE A 128 20.68 10.14 -13.34
N GLN A 129 21.38 9.04 -13.09
CA GLN A 129 22.81 9.03 -12.75
C GLN A 129 23.65 9.71 -13.84
N ARG A 130 23.40 9.42 -15.13
CA ARG A 130 24.09 10.11 -16.24
C ARG A 130 23.83 11.61 -16.21
N ASN A 131 22.60 12.04 -15.98
CA ASN A 131 22.22 13.45 -15.98
C ASN A 131 22.85 14.25 -14.84
N VAL A 132 23.13 13.60 -13.70
CA VAL A 132 23.74 14.25 -12.52
C VAL A 132 25.25 14.02 -12.42
N GLY A 133 25.87 13.37 -13.42
CA GLY A 133 27.32 13.14 -13.48
C GLY A 133 27.83 12.00 -12.58
N LEU A 134 26.96 11.06 -12.22
CA LEU A 134 27.34 9.83 -11.51
C LEU A 134 27.59 8.67 -12.50
N THR A 135 28.30 7.64 -12.04
CA THR A 135 28.42 6.38 -12.78
C THR A 135 27.03 5.74 -12.93
N PRO A 136 26.58 5.43 -14.15
CA PRO A 136 25.24 4.89 -14.40
C PRO A 136 25.20 3.38 -14.20
N ASP A 137 25.34 2.94 -12.96
CA ASP A 137 25.28 1.53 -12.55
C ASP A 137 23.85 1.04 -12.24
N GLY A 138 22.86 1.93 -12.30
CA GLY A 138 21.46 1.65 -12.04
C GLY A 138 21.16 1.30 -10.58
N THR A 139 22.12 1.55 -9.68
CA THR A 139 22.02 1.25 -8.26
C THR A 139 21.71 2.52 -7.45
N CYS A 140 20.64 2.46 -6.67
CA CYS A 140 20.30 3.52 -5.72
C CYS A 140 21.08 3.32 -4.41
N GLY A 141 22.34 3.77 -4.40
CA GLY A 141 23.18 3.86 -3.21
C GLY A 141 23.23 5.27 -2.61
N PRO A 142 24.07 5.50 -1.57
CA PRO A 142 24.16 6.80 -0.88
C PRO A 142 24.42 8.00 -1.79
N ALA A 143 25.26 7.84 -2.83
CA ALA A 143 25.56 8.91 -3.78
C ALA A 143 24.33 9.29 -4.64
N THR A 144 23.62 8.28 -5.17
CA THR A 144 22.37 8.47 -5.92
C THR A 144 21.32 9.15 -5.05
N LEU A 145 21.16 8.72 -3.79
CA LEU A 145 20.23 9.32 -2.83
C LEU A 145 20.57 10.78 -2.53
N ALA A 146 21.84 11.10 -2.28
CA ALA A 146 22.27 12.47 -2.03
C ALA A 146 21.95 13.39 -3.22
N ALA A 147 22.11 12.91 -4.45
CA ALA A 147 21.73 13.63 -5.65
C ALA A 147 20.21 13.83 -5.74
N LEU A 148 19.42 12.78 -5.47
CA LEU A 148 17.94 12.85 -5.45
C LEU A 148 17.44 13.90 -4.46
N HIS A 149 17.96 13.90 -3.22
CA HIS A 149 17.58 14.85 -2.18
C HIS A 149 17.93 16.30 -2.51
N ARG A 150 19.02 16.52 -3.26
CA ARG A 150 19.41 17.87 -3.70
C ARG A 150 18.46 18.41 -4.76
N LEU A 151 18.04 17.57 -5.70
CA LEU A 151 17.25 17.96 -6.87
C LEU A 151 15.73 17.97 -6.60
N SER A 152 15.25 17.18 -5.63
CA SER A 152 13.84 17.16 -5.24
C SER A 152 13.34 18.51 -4.67
N ARG A 153 14.25 19.41 -4.28
CA ARG A 153 13.92 20.78 -3.84
C ARG A 153 13.72 21.77 -5.01
N SER A 154 14.10 21.39 -6.22
CA SER A 154 14.17 22.31 -7.38
C SER A 154 13.26 21.93 -8.55
N VAL A 155 12.76 20.69 -8.63
CA VAL A 155 11.97 20.22 -9.79
C VAL A 155 10.77 19.40 -9.30
N THR A 156 9.57 19.92 -9.58
CA THR A 156 8.29 19.20 -9.48
C THR A 156 7.48 19.59 -10.71
N GLY A 157 7.38 18.72 -11.72
CA GLY A 157 6.66 19.09 -12.95
C GLY A 157 6.26 17.96 -13.89
N GLY A 158 6.81 16.76 -13.76
CA GLY A 158 6.42 15.62 -14.58
C GLY A 158 5.34 14.76 -13.92
N ALA A 159 4.17 14.61 -14.57
CA ALA A 159 3.20 13.55 -14.24
C ALA A 159 3.01 12.49 -15.37
N PRO A 160 4.09 12.01 -16.03
CA PRO A 160 3.95 11.01 -17.10
C PRO A 160 3.42 9.65 -16.61
N ALA A 161 3.55 9.34 -15.32
CA ALA A 161 2.95 8.15 -14.72
C ALA A 161 1.41 8.23 -14.70
N ALA A 162 0.85 9.37 -14.27
CA ALA A 162 -0.60 9.59 -14.22
C ALA A 162 -1.24 9.55 -15.63
N LEU A 163 -0.56 10.11 -16.63
CA LEU A 163 -1.03 10.06 -18.02
C LEU A 163 -1.07 8.62 -18.55
N ARG A 164 -0.05 7.80 -18.25
CA ARG A 164 -0.03 6.38 -18.63
C ARG A 164 -1.05 5.55 -17.88
N GLU A 165 -1.28 5.81 -16.60
CA GLU A 165 -2.31 5.12 -15.83
C GLU A 165 -3.69 5.40 -16.43
N ASN A 166 -3.98 6.66 -16.76
CA ASN A 166 -5.21 7.04 -17.45
C ASN A 166 -5.31 6.37 -18.83
N GLU A 167 -4.23 6.36 -19.62
CA GLU A 167 -4.21 5.69 -20.93
C GLU A 167 -4.37 4.17 -20.82
N ALA A 168 -3.77 3.53 -19.81
CA ALA A 168 -3.89 2.10 -19.56
C ALA A 168 -5.32 1.73 -19.18
N LEU A 169 -5.97 2.51 -18.31
CA LEU A 169 -7.38 2.34 -17.95
C LEU A 169 -8.29 2.48 -19.19
N LEU A 170 -8.01 3.45 -20.07
CA LEU A 170 -8.72 3.62 -21.34
C LEU A 170 -8.51 2.43 -22.29
N ARG A 171 -7.28 1.90 -22.38
CA ARG A 171 -6.95 0.76 -23.25
C ARG A 171 -7.45 -0.59 -22.72
N GLN A 172 -7.60 -0.76 -21.41
CA GLN A 172 -8.07 -2.02 -20.81
C GLN A 172 -9.56 -2.31 -21.07
N GLY A 173 -10.27 -1.40 -21.75
CA GLY A 173 -11.60 -1.66 -22.34
C GLY A 173 -12.71 -1.97 -21.33
N SER A 174 -12.46 -1.77 -20.04
CA SER A 174 -13.43 -2.06 -18.98
C SER A 174 -14.23 -0.82 -18.64
N THR A 175 -14.93 -0.26 -19.62
CA THR A 175 -15.96 0.73 -19.32
C THR A 175 -17.10 0.04 -18.53
N PRO A 176 -17.60 0.64 -17.44
CA PRO A 176 -18.80 0.15 -16.76
C PRO A 176 -20.03 0.14 -17.67
N ALA A 177 -20.00 0.95 -18.73
CA ALA A 177 -21.04 1.07 -19.75
C ALA A 177 -21.54 -0.30 -20.24
N GLY A 178 -22.84 -0.55 -20.06
CA GLY A 178 -23.53 -1.76 -20.52
C GLY A 178 -23.35 -3.00 -19.64
N ARG A 179 -22.63 -2.91 -18.51
CA ARG A 179 -22.49 -4.01 -17.56
C ARG A 179 -23.56 -3.94 -16.48
N ILE A 180 -24.01 -5.11 -16.02
CA ILE A 180 -24.82 -5.23 -14.81
C ILE A 180 -23.86 -5.40 -13.63
N ILE A 181 -23.99 -4.55 -12.61
CA ILE A 181 -23.14 -4.56 -11.42
C ILE A 181 -24.06 -4.59 -10.19
N VAL A 182 -23.85 -5.55 -9.29
CA VAL A 182 -24.58 -5.64 -8.02
C VAL A 182 -23.68 -5.12 -6.91
N VAL A 183 -24.17 -4.16 -6.13
CA VAL A 183 -23.47 -3.49 -5.04
C VAL A 183 -24.12 -3.92 -3.73
N ASP A 184 -23.54 -4.91 -3.06
CA ASP A 184 -23.99 -5.33 -1.73
C ASP A 184 -23.42 -4.36 -0.68
N ALA A 185 -24.29 -3.68 0.06
CA ALA A 185 -23.89 -2.81 1.16
C ALA A 185 -23.28 -3.57 2.35
N GLY A 186 -23.49 -4.90 2.43
CA GLY A 186 -23.18 -5.67 3.62
C GLY A 186 -24.14 -5.33 4.78
N HIS A 187 -24.19 -6.22 5.78
CA HIS A 187 -25.03 -6.08 6.99
C HIS A 187 -26.52 -5.83 6.68
N GLY A 188 -27.18 -6.84 6.11
CA GLY A 188 -28.61 -6.84 5.82
C GLY A 188 -29.48 -7.29 7.01
N GLY A 189 -30.72 -6.81 7.06
CA GLY A 189 -31.68 -7.21 8.08
C GLY A 189 -31.40 -6.58 9.45
N PRO A 190 -31.41 -7.35 10.56
CA PRO A 190 -31.24 -6.81 11.91
C PRO A 190 -29.77 -6.61 12.35
N ASP A 191 -28.80 -6.98 11.52
CA ASP A 191 -27.38 -6.79 11.82
C ASP A 191 -26.99 -5.33 11.54
N ALA A 192 -26.78 -4.54 12.61
CA ALA A 192 -26.39 -3.14 12.49
C ALA A 192 -24.89 -2.95 12.28
N GLY A 193 -24.08 -4.01 12.39
CA GLY A 193 -22.62 -3.91 12.50
C GLY A 193 -22.19 -3.07 13.71
N CYS A 194 -21.04 -2.42 13.62
CA CYS A 194 -20.53 -1.55 14.68
C CYS A 194 -21.40 -0.31 14.88
N THR A 195 -21.75 0.01 16.13
CA THR A 195 -22.55 1.20 16.49
C THR A 195 -21.73 2.14 17.38
N SER A 196 -21.75 3.43 17.07
CA SER A 196 -21.14 4.46 17.92
C SER A 196 -22.21 5.11 18.80
N ASP A 197 -21.90 5.34 20.08
CA ASP A 197 -22.78 6.12 20.98
C ASP A 197 -22.68 7.64 20.73
N LEU A 198 -21.66 8.10 19.97
CA LEU A 198 -21.36 9.52 19.76
C LEU A 198 -22.03 10.11 18.51
N LEU A 199 -22.39 9.26 17.55
CA LEU A 199 -23.11 9.60 16.32
C LEU A 199 -24.19 8.54 16.15
N GLU A 200 -25.44 8.91 15.88
CA GLU A 200 -26.58 7.99 15.64
C GLU A 200 -26.43 7.13 14.35
N TRP A 201 -25.20 6.78 13.98
CA TRP A 201 -24.83 6.13 12.73
C TRP A 201 -24.24 4.77 13.06
N SER A 202 -24.90 3.72 12.59
CA SER A 202 -24.37 2.36 12.59
C SER A 202 -23.53 2.10 11.34
N GLU A 203 -22.67 1.08 11.39
CA GLU A 203 -21.93 0.60 10.24
C GLU A 203 -22.86 0.26 9.08
N ALA A 204 -24.01 -0.38 9.35
CA ALA A 204 -25.04 -0.64 8.33
C ALA A 204 -25.53 0.66 7.65
N ASN A 205 -25.75 1.75 8.41
CA ASN A 205 -26.17 3.02 7.84
C ASN A 205 -25.08 3.64 6.96
N ILE A 206 -23.83 3.57 7.39
CA ILE A 206 -22.67 4.09 6.64
C ILE A 206 -22.46 3.29 5.35
N ALA A 207 -22.49 1.97 5.45
CA ALA A 207 -22.27 1.07 4.33
C ALA A 207 -23.37 1.24 3.26
N PHE A 208 -24.63 1.40 3.69
CA PHE A 208 -25.75 1.68 2.79
C PHE A 208 -25.61 3.05 2.09
N ASP A 209 -25.21 4.11 2.80
CA ASP A 209 -24.96 5.43 2.19
C ASP A 209 -23.84 5.36 1.13
N ILE A 210 -22.74 4.65 1.45
CA ILE A 210 -21.64 4.44 0.50
C ILE A 210 -22.12 3.64 -0.72
N ALA A 211 -22.83 2.53 -0.52
CA ALA A 211 -23.35 1.70 -1.60
C ALA A 211 -24.27 2.50 -2.54
N THR A 212 -25.17 3.31 -1.98
CA THR A 212 -26.09 4.19 -2.74
C THR A 212 -25.32 5.20 -3.60
N ARG A 213 -24.24 5.79 -3.06
CA ARG A 213 -23.38 6.73 -3.81
C ARG A 213 -22.59 6.02 -4.92
N VAL A 214 -22.13 4.79 -4.66
CA VAL A 214 -21.42 3.97 -5.64
C VAL A 214 -22.36 3.58 -6.78
N GLU A 215 -23.58 3.11 -6.47
CA GLU A 215 -24.62 2.81 -7.45
C GLU A 215 -24.90 4.01 -8.36
N GLY A 216 -25.13 5.19 -7.79
CA GLY A 216 -25.37 6.42 -8.55
C GLY A 216 -24.22 6.78 -9.49
N ARG A 217 -22.97 6.61 -9.04
CA ARG A 217 -21.78 6.83 -9.89
C ARG A 217 -21.64 5.80 -11.01
N LEU A 218 -21.90 4.53 -10.73
CA LEU A 218 -21.83 3.46 -11.73
C LEU A 218 -22.90 3.65 -12.81
N THR A 219 -24.11 4.01 -12.42
CA THR A 219 -25.20 4.35 -13.35
C THR A 219 -24.85 5.56 -14.21
N ALA A 220 -24.25 6.60 -13.63
CA ALA A 220 -23.77 7.76 -14.39
C ALA A 220 -22.67 7.41 -15.40
N LEU A 221 -21.90 6.35 -15.16
CA LEU A 221 -20.89 5.81 -16.07
C LEU A 221 -21.48 4.80 -17.10
N GLY A 222 -22.81 4.66 -17.14
CA GLY A 222 -23.53 3.83 -18.10
C GLY A 222 -23.68 2.36 -17.71
N ALA A 223 -23.29 1.97 -16.50
CA ALA A 223 -23.61 0.64 -15.98
C ALA A 223 -25.10 0.55 -15.58
N THR A 224 -25.62 -0.66 -15.51
CA THR A 224 -26.86 -0.94 -14.79
C THR A 224 -26.47 -1.42 -13.39
N ALA A 225 -26.55 -0.55 -12.40
CA ALA A 225 -26.22 -0.89 -11.02
C ALA A 225 -27.48 -1.26 -10.23
N PHE A 226 -27.36 -2.23 -9.33
CA PHE A 226 -28.40 -2.62 -8.37
C PHE A 226 -27.80 -2.69 -6.98
N LEU A 227 -28.61 -2.34 -5.98
CA LEU A 227 -28.29 -2.44 -4.56
C LEU A 227 -29.04 -3.62 -3.93
#